data_AF-A0A7X4BGD8-F1
#
_entry.id   AF-A0A7X4BGD8-F1
#
_cell.length_a   1.000
_cell.length_b   1.000
_cell.length_c   1.000
_cell.angle_alpha   90.00
_cell.angle_beta   90.00
_cell.angle_gamma   90.00
#
_symmetry.space_group_name_H-M   'P 1'
#
loop_
_entity.id
_entity.type
_entity.pdbx_description
1 polymer ?
#
loop_
_entity_poly.entity_id
_entity_poly.type
_entity_poly.pdbx_seq_one_letter_code
_entity_poly.pdbx_strand_id
1 'polypeptide(L)' 'LRADQVVTEVAAKVGGRGGGRPHMAQAGVGDADGLEEAVRCGAETIRELAHGARA' A
#
# COMPACT_ATOMS: atom_id res chain seq x y z
N LEU A 1 3.28 -9.60 -8.09
CA LEU A 1 2.75 -8.34 -7.52
C LEU A 1 1.24 -8.27 -7.76
N ARG A 2 0.46 -7.96 -6.72
CA ARG A 2 -0.99 -7.71 -6.84
C ARG A 2 -1.32 -6.32 -6.28
N ALA A 3 -2.19 -5.58 -6.94
CA ALA A 3 -2.56 -4.22 -6.54
C ALA A 3 -3.27 -4.19 -5.19
N ASP A 4 -4.21 -5.12 -4.95
CA ASP A 4 -4.96 -5.20 -3.69
C ASP A 4 -4.07 -5.43 -2.47
N GLN A 5 -3.03 -6.25 -2.61
CA GLN A 5 -2.04 -6.48 -1.57
C GLN A 5 -1.23 -5.20 -1.27
N VAL A 6 -0.64 -4.58 -2.30
CA VAL A 6 0.16 -3.34 -2.15
C VAL A 6 -0.64 -2.28 -1.41
N VAL A 7 -1.89 -2.07 -1.84
CA VAL A 7 -2.73 -0.98 -1.35
C VAL A 7 -3.23 -1.25 0.08
N THR A 8 -3.51 -2.51 0.44
CA THR A 8 -3.89 -2.90 1.81
C THR A 8 -2.72 -2.70 2.77
N GLU A 9 -1.51 -3.11 2.39
CA GLU A 9 -0.30 -2.98 3.23
C GLU A 9 0.07 -1.51 3.46
N VAL A 10 0.03 -0.67 2.42
CA VAL A 10 0.29 0.77 2.56
C VAL A 10 -0.76 1.42 3.46
N ALA A 11 -2.05 1.15 3.21
CA ALA A 11 -3.14 1.72 4.00
C ALA A 11 -3.01 1.41 5.50
N ALA A 12 -2.65 0.17 5.85
CA ALA A 12 -2.45 -0.24 7.24
C ALA A 12 -1.32 0.55 7.94
N LYS A 13 -0.25 0.90 7.23
CA LYS A 13 0.88 1.68 7.77
C LYS A 13 0.51 3.13 8.09
N VAL A 14 -0.44 3.71 7.36
CA VAL A 14 -0.86 5.13 7.49
C VAL A 14 -2.27 5.30 8.09
N GLY A 15 -2.76 4.29 8.80
CA GLY A 15 -4.07 4.34 9.47
C GLY A 15 -5.27 4.43 8.50
N GLY A 16 -5.06 4.13 7.23
CA GLY A 16 -6.06 4.12 6.17
C GLY A 16 -6.74 2.76 5.98
N ARG A 17 -7.63 2.69 4.99
CA ARG A 17 -8.22 1.44 4.51
C ARG A 17 -8.37 1.47 3.00
N GLY A 18 -8.32 0.29 2.39
CA GLY A 18 -8.47 0.14 0.95
C GLY A 18 -8.76 -1.29 0.54
N GLY A 19 -8.89 -1.49 -0.76
CA GLY A 19 -9.15 -2.78 -1.36
C GLY A 19 -9.35 -2.68 -2.87
N GLY A 20 -9.54 -3.82 -3.51
CA GLY A 20 -9.78 -3.89 -4.94
C GLY A 20 -9.55 -5.29 -5.50
N ARG A 21 -9.26 -5.33 -6.80
CA ARG A 21 -8.94 -6.53 -7.56
C ARG A 21 -7.41 -6.70 -7.66
N PRO A 22 -6.92 -7.90 -7.98
CA PRO A 22 -5.47 -8.13 -8.12
C PRO A 22 -4.75 -7.20 -9.11
N HIS A 23 -5.46 -6.67 -10.10
CA HIS A 23 -4.91 -5.77 -11.12
C HIS A 23 -5.22 -4.28 -10.88
N MET A 24 -6.13 -3.95 -9.95
CA MET A 24 -6.49 -2.57 -9.64
C MET A 24 -7.06 -2.48 -8.22
N ALA A 25 -6.52 -1.59 -7.40
CA ALA A 25 -7.00 -1.33 -6.05
C ALA A 25 -6.80 0.14 -5.66
N GLN A 26 -7.53 0.57 -4.63
CA GLN A 26 -7.47 1.93 -4.11
C GLN A 26 -7.62 1.94 -2.58
N ALA A 27 -7.03 2.94 -1.93
CA ALA A 27 -7.13 3.19 -0.50
C ALA A 27 -7.30 4.69 -0.23
N GLY A 28 -7.94 5.00 0.90
CA GLY A 28 -7.83 6.30 1.54
C GLY A 28 -6.84 6.24 2.71
N VAL A 29 -6.25 7.39 3.04
CA VAL A 29 -5.48 7.59 4.27
C VAL A 29 -6.42 7.99 5.41
N GLY A 30 -6.08 7.60 6.65
CA GLY A 30 -6.90 7.95 7.82
C GLY A 30 -6.78 9.42 8.22
N ASP A 31 -5.60 10.00 8.01
CA ASP A 31 -5.27 11.42 8.20
C ASP A 31 -4.68 11.97 6.90
N ALA A 32 -5.16 13.15 6.48
CA ALA A 32 -4.73 13.79 5.23
C ALA A 32 -3.24 14.16 5.25
N ASP A 33 -2.70 14.51 6.43
CA ASP A 33 -1.28 14.84 6.60
C ASP A 33 -0.37 13.62 6.35
N GLY A 34 -0.92 12.41 6.38
CA GLY A 34 -0.21 11.16 6.11
C GLY A 34 -0.02 10.81 4.63
N LEU A 35 -0.50 11.64 3.69
CA LEU A 35 -0.45 11.32 2.26
C LEU A 35 1.00 11.15 1.74
N GLU A 36 1.92 12.02 2.15
CA GLU A 36 3.32 11.94 1.72
C GLU A 36 4.00 10.66 2.25
N GLU A 37 3.70 10.29 3.49
CA GLU A 37 4.18 9.04 4.09
C GLU A 37 3.61 7.83 3.35
N ALA A 38 2.34 7.85 2.95
CA ALA A 38 1.70 6.78 2.19
C ALA A 38 2.40 6.55 0.84
N VAL A 39 2.76 7.63 0.13
CA VAL A 39 3.49 7.55 -1.15
C VAL A 39 4.89 6.95 -0.95
N ARG A 40 5.60 7.37 0.11
CA ARG A 40 6.94 6.83 0.45
C ARG A 40 6.88 5.34 0.80
N CYS A 41 5.99 4.97 1.72
CA CYS A 41 5.71 3.58 2.10
C CYS A 41 5.31 2.72 0.90
N GLY A 42 4.59 3.29 -0.07
CA GLY A 42 4.18 2.59 -1.30
C GLY A 42 5.36 2.13 -2.14
N ALA A 43 6.36 2.98 -2.35
CA ALA A 43 7.54 2.63 -3.14
C ALA A 43 8.39 1.54 -2.45
N GLU A 44 8.48 1.55 -1.12
CA GLU A 44 9.15 0.50 -0.33
C GLU A 44 8.39 -0.82 -0.43
N THR A 45 7.08 -0.79 -0.19
CA THR A 45 6.21 -1.97 -0.21
C THR A 45 6.23 -2.66 -1.59
N ILE A 46 6.21 -1.90 -2.69
CA ILE A 46 6.33 -2.45 -4.04
C ILE A 46 7.67 -3.17 -4.22
N ARG A 47 8.79 -2.59 -3.75
CA ARG A 47 10.12 -3.22 -3.85
C ARG A 47 10.16 -4.53 -3.06
N GLU A 48 9.68 -4.54 -1.82
CA GLU A 48 9.63 -5.75 -0.98
C GLU A 48 8.83 -6.88 -1.66
N LEU A 49 7.62 -6.57 -2.14
CA LEU A 49 6.75 -7.53 -2.80
C LEU A 49 7.24 -7.95 -4.20
N ALA A 50 7.96 -7.10 -4.92
CA ALA A 50 8.53 -7.40 -6.24
C ALA A 50 9.69 -8.40 -6.14
N HIS A 51 10.53 -8.27 -5.11
CA HIS A 51 11.72 -9.10 -4.93
C HIS A 51 11.42 -10.44 -4.25
N GLY A 52 10.14 -10.78 -4.01
CA GLY A 52 9.75 -11.96 -3.24
C GLY A 52 10.30 -11.93 -1.81
N ALA A 53 10.72 -10.75 -1.35
CA ALA A 53 11.33 -10.58 -0.04
C ALA A 53 10.22 -10.48 1.00
N ARG A 54 9.56 -11.61 1.28
CA ARG A 54 9.29 -11.97 2.67
C ARG A 54 9.02 -13.45 2.90
N ALA A 55 9.72 -13.93 3.93
CA ALA A 55 9.31 -14.98 4.86
C ALA A 55 8.05 -14.58 5.65
#